data_AF-A0A8D8ZCF5-F1
#
_entry.id   AF-A0A8D8ZCF5-F1
#
_cell.length_a   1.000
_cell.length_b   1.000
_cell.length_c   1.000
_cell.angle_alpha   90.00
_cell.angle_beta   90.00
_cell.angle_gamma   90.00
#
_symmetry.space_group_name_H-M   'P 1'
#
loop_
_entity.id
_entity.type
_entity.pdbx_description
1 polymer ?
#
loop_
_entity_poly.entity_id
_entity_poly.type
_entity_poly.pdbx_seq_one_letter_code
_entity_poly.pdbx_strand_id
1 'polypeptide(L)'
;YYGEVSDIIHDEGESSVVPAGPMPAPAAQGFQDYASWWQELISGFISGSEENSPTEPVKPVELEKCGSCTCGLINKKTRIVGGQVTYVHQYPWMALLMYKKRFYCGATLINNLYVLTAAHCVHQFDKKHISVRFLEHDRSTANESEHFDRKVKWFTEQKDYNSDTHDNDIALIRLEEEVKYDDVMRP
;
A
#
# COMPACT_ATOMS: atom_id res chain seq x y z
N TYR A 1 -1.91 -8.34 64.26
CA TYR A 1 -3.21 -8.72 64.83
C TYR A 1 -4.25 -8.49 63.75
N TYR A 2 -5.07 -9.51 63.54
CA TYR A 2 -5.91 -9.79 62.39
C TYR A 2 -6.97 -8.72 62.10
N GLY A 3 -7.27 -8.55 60.81
CA GLY A 3 -8.46 -7.89 60.30
C GLY A 3 -8.82 -8.55 58.97
N GLU A 4 -9.85 -9.40 59.02
CA GLU A 4 -10.35 -10.24 57.94
C GLU A 4 -10.90 -9.40 56.78
N VAL A 5 -10.56 -9.77 55.54
CA VAL A 5 -11.29 -9.34 54.35
C VAL A 5 -12.19 -10.50 53.97
N SER A 6 -13.46 -10.38 54.31
CA SER A 6 -14.52 -11.30 53.92
C SER A 6 -14.79 -11.18 52.42
N ASP A 7 -14.87 -12.34 51.78
CA ASP A 7 -15.22 -12.57 50.38
C ASP A 7 -16.51 -11.86 49.94
N ILE A 8 -16.43 -11.09 48.85
CA ILE A 8 -17.58 -10.78 48.01
C ILE A 8 -17.38 -11.58 46.72
N ILE A 9 -18.04 -12.73 46.66
CA ILE A 9 -18.24 -13.51 45.45
C ILE A 9 -19.18 -12.70 44.55
N HIS A 10 -18.65 -12.16 43.45
CA HIS A 10 -19.50 -11.77 42.33
C HIS A 10 -19.85 -13.03 41.53
N ASP A 11 -21.15 -13.27 41.45
CA ASP A 11 -21.83 -14.28 40.67
C ASP A 11 -21.41 -14.19 39.20
N GLU A 12 -20.63 -15.16 38.72
CA GLU A 12 -20.32 -15.34 37.29
C GLU A 12 -21.57 -15.92 36.62
N GLY A 13 -22.44 -15.02 36.18
CA GLY A 13 -23.51 -15.35 35.25
C GLY A 13 -22.92 -15.91 33.97
N GLU A 14 -23.22 -17.19 33.72
CA GLU A 14 -22.81 -17.99 32.58
C GLU A 14 -23.13 -17.29 31.25
N SER A 15 -22.14 -16.59 30.67
CA SER A 15 -22.26 -16.02 29.33
C SER A 15 -22.08 -17.15 28.32
N SER A 16 -23.20 -17.59 27.75
CA SER A 16 -23.25 -18.52 26.65
C SER A 16 -22.35 -18.05 25.49
N VAL A 17 -21.21 -18.71 25.32
CA VAL A 17 -20.32 -18.50 24.16
C VAL A 17 -21.06 -18.97 22.91
N VAL A 18 -21.53 -18.01 22.11
CA VAL A 18 -22.08 -18.30 20.78
C VAL A 18 -20.91 -18.66 19.87
N PRO A 19 -20.87 -19.84 19.21
CA PRO A 19 -19.81 -20.14 18.27
C PRO A 19 -19.89 -19.17 17.10
N ALA A 20 -18.77 -18.53 16.76
CA ALA A 20 -18.64 -17.74 15.55
C ALA A 20 -18.93 -18.66 14.35
N GLY A 21 -20.07 -18.43 13.68
CA GLY A 21 -20.40 -19.08 12.42
C GLY A 21 -19.33 -18.79 11.36
N PRO A 22 -19.22 -19.62 10.31
CA PRO A 22 -18.26 -19.39 9.24
C PRO A 22 -18.49 -17.99 8.65
N MET A 23 -17.41 -17.19 8.57
CA MET A 23 -17.43 -15.92 7.86
C MET A 23 -17.92 -16.16 6.43
N PRO A 24 -18.89 -15.38 5.93
CA PRO A 24 -19.33 -15.51 4.56
C PRO A 24 -18.13 -15.30 3.64
N ALA A 25 -17.89 -16.25 2.74
CA ALA A 25 -16.91 -16.07 1.68
C ALA A 25 -17.27 -14.78 0.91
N PRO A 26 -16.32 -13.86 0.67
CA PRO A 26 -16.61 -12.66 -0.10
C PRO A 26 -17.14 -13.05 -1.47
N ALA A 27 -18.20 -12.37 -1.90
CA ALA A 27 -18.84 -12.60 -3.19
C ALA A 27 -17.78 -12.49 -4.32
N ALA A 28 -17.78 -13.46 -5.23
CA ALA A 28 -16.85 -13.59 -6.35
C ALA A 28 -16.90 -12.43 -7.37
N GLN A 29 -17.69 -11.38 -7.10
CA GLN A 29 -17.87 -10.22 -7.98
C GLN A 29 -16.80 -9.14 -7.79
N GLY A 30 -16.12 -9.11 -6.64
CA GLY A 30 -15.16 -8.04 -6.31
C GLY A 30 -13.93 -8.00 -7.22
N PHE A 31 -13.55 -9.10 -7.88
CA PHE A 31 -12.34 -9.14 -8.70
C PHE A 31 -12.52 -8.57 -10.11
N GLN A 32 -13.73 -8.59 -10.69
CA GLN A 32 -13.96 -8.04 -12.03
C GLN A 32 -14.02 -6.50 -12.03
N ASP A 33 -14.50 -5.90 -10.95
CA ASP A 33 -14.65 -4.44 -10.84
C ASP A 33 -13.30 -3.72 -10.69
N TYR A 34 -12.30 -4.38 -10.12
CA TYR A 34 -10.94 -3.82 -10.10
C TYR A 34 -10.40 -3.67 -11.52
N ALA A 35 -10.59 -4.64 -12.42
CA ALA A 35 -10.05 -4.58 -13.77
C ALA A 35 -10.67 -3.45 -14.60
N SER A 36 -11.99 -3.25 -14.53
CA SER A 36 -12.67 -2.11 -15.17
C SER A 36 -12.21 -0.78 -14.56
N TRP A 37 -12.10 -0.69 -13.23
CA TRP A 37 -11.58 0.48 -12.52
C TRP A 37 -10.13 0.82 -12.93
N TRP A 38 -9.24 -0.17 -13.02
CA TRP A 38 -7.86 0.00 -13.50
C TRP A 38 -7.82 0.50 -14.94
N GLN A 39 -8.67 -0.05 -15.81
CA GLN A 39 -8.76 0.36 -17.21
C GLN A 39 -9.28 1.81 -17.33
N GLU A 40 -10.32 2.18 -16.58
CA GLU A 40 -10.87 3.54 -16.55
C GLU A 40 -9.88 4.57 -15.99
N LEU A 41 -9.06 4.24 -14.99
CA LEU A 41 -8.06 5.16 -14.47
C LEU A 41 -6.90 5.39 -15.43
N ILE A 42 -6.47 4.35 -16.15
CA ILE A 42 -5.42 4.47 -17.18
C ILE A 42 -5.96 5.20 -18.42
N SER A 43 -7.24 5.04 -18.76
CA SER A 43 -7.87 5.61 -19.95
C SER A 43 -8.57 6.97 -19.74
N GLY A 44 -9.00 7.29 -18.52
CA GLY A 44 -9.85 8.43 -18.16
C GLY A 44 -9.17 9.81 -18.13
N PHE A 45 -7.93 9.92 -18.60
CA PHE A 45 -7.20 11.19 -18.75
C PHE A 45 -7.31 11.82 -20.15
N ILE A 46 -8.27 11.39 -20.99
CA ILE A 46 -8.59 12.04 -22.28
C ILE A 46 -9.89 12.85 -22.14
N SER A 47 -9.88 13.89 -21.31
CA SER A 47 -10.85 14.99 -21.46
C SER A 47 -10.35 16.22 -20.72
N GLY A 48 -9.53 17.04 -21.39
CA GLY A 48 -9.22 18.38 -20.88
C GLY A 48 -7.87 18.99 -21.22
N SER A 49 -7.49 19.02 -22.51
CA SER A 49 -6.80 20.16 -23.14
C SER A 49 -6.56 19.83 -24.61
N GLU A 50 -7.09 20.66 -25.51
CA GLU A 50 -6.73 20.65 -26.94
C GLU A 50 -5.22 20.87 -27.09
N GLU A 51 -4.48 19.81 -27.42
CA GLU A 51 -3.64 19.68 -28.62
C GLU A 51 -2.87 18.35 -28.56
N ASN A 52 -3.01 17.56 -29.63
CA ASN A 52 -2.42 16.24 -29.90
C ASN A 52 -2.99 15.05 -29.11
N SER A 53 -4.24 14.71 -29.45
CA SER A 53 -4.84 13.40 -29.20
C SER A 53 -4.05 12.29 -29.94
N PRO A 54 -3.49 11.28 -29.25
CA PRO A 54 -3.00 10.08 -29.92
C PRO A 54 -4.20 9.27 -30.43
N THR A 55 -4.32 9.15 -31.75
CA THR A 55 -5.45 8.55 -32.47
C THR A 55 -5.51 7.01 -32.42
N GLU A 56 -4.72 6.35 -31.58
CA GLU A 56 -4.79 4.88 -31.45
C GLU A 56 -5.07 4.47 -30.00
N PRO A 57 -5.98 3.50 -29.78
CA PRO A 57 -6.09 2.86 -28.48
C PRO A 57 -4.71 2.37 -28.07
N VAL A 58 -4.32 2.62 -26.82
CA VAL A 58 -3.04 2.13 -26.27
C VAL A 58 -3.00 0.63 -26.50
N LYS A 59 -2.18 0.21 -27.47
CA LYS A 59 -2.04 -1.21 -27.81
C LYS A 59 -1.62 -1.92 -26.52
N PRO A 60 -2.27 -3.04 -26.16
CA PRO A 60 -1.83 -3.85 -25.04
C PRO A 60 -0.32 -4.06 -25.19
N VAL A 61 0.43 -3.75 -24.12
CA VAL A 61 1.87 -3.97 -24.12
C VAL A 61 2.08 -5.43 -24.49
N GLU A 62 2.76 -5.68 -25.61
CA GLU A 62 3.12 -7.03 -26.02
C GLU A 62 3.92 -7.64 -24.87
N LEU A 63 3.36 -8.66 -24.21
CA LEU A 63 3.95 -9.30 -23.03
C LEU A 63 5.39 -9.80 -23.28
N GLU A 64 5.70 -10.11 -24.55
CA GLU A 64 7.02 -10.51 -25.05
C GLU A 64 8.06 -9.37 -25.10
N LYS A 65 7.61 -8.09 -25.06
CA LYS A 65 8.47 -6.89 -24.97
C LYS A 65 8.70 -6.42 -23.54
N CYS A 66 7.96 -6.94 -22.57
CA CYS A 66 8.34 -6.77 -21.18
C CYS A 66 9.63 -7.57 -20.98
N GLY A 67 10.73 -6.91 -20.65
CA GLY A 67 11.91 -7.60 -20.11
C GLY A 67 11.50 -8.46 -18.90
N SER A 68 12.39 -9.33 -18.39
CA SER A 68 12.08 -10.15 -17.22
C SER A 68 11.77 -9.28 -16.00
N CYS A 69 10.52 -8.87 -15.84
CA CYS A 69 10.01 -8.13 -14.70
C CYS A 69 9.99 -9.12 -13.54
N THR A 70 11.03 -9.10 -12.72
CA THR A 70 11.06 -9.87 -11.48
C THR A 70 10.43 -9.02 -10.38
N CYS A 71 9.40 -9.56 -9.73
CA CYS A 71 8.73 -8.93 -8.60
C CYS A 71 8.71 -9.87 -7.39
N GLY A 72 8.57 -9.32 -6.18
CA GLY A 72 8.37 -10.12 -4.96
C GLY A 72 9.58 -10.94 -4.50
N LEU A 73 10.76 -10.70 -5.08
CA LEU A 73 12.01 -11.35 -4.66
C LEU A 73 12.72 -10.56 -3.56
N ILE A 74 12.94 -11.17 -2.39
CA ILE A 74 13.73 -10.57 -1.31
C ILE A 74 15.23 -10.55 -1.65
N ASN A 75 15.96 -9.54 -1.19
CA ASN A 75 17.42 -9.44 -1.40
C ASN A 75 18.23 -10.34 -0.47
N LYS A 76 17.68 -10.69 0.70
CA LYS A 76 18.35 -11.55 1.69
C LYS A 76 17.37 -12.57 2.25
N LYS A 77 17.69 -13.86 2.12
CA LYS A 77 16.85 -14.97 2.60
C LYS A 77 17.19 -15.35 4.04
N THR A 78 16.22 -15.25 4.95
CA THR A 78 16.32 -15.77 6.32
C THR A 78 14.99 -16.37 6.77
N ARG A 79 15.04 -17.45 7.58
CA ARG A 79 13.85 -18.06 8.21
C ARG A 79 13.49 -17.26 9.47
N ILE A 80 12.24 -16.81 9.57
CA ILE A 80 11.76 -15.96 10.68
C ILE A 80 10.89 -16.78 11.65
N VAL A 81 11.17 -16.71 12.95
CA VAL A 81 10.33 -17.24 14.05
C VAL A 81 10.31 -16.16 15.13
N GLY A 82 9.15 -15.52 15.37
CA GLY A 82 9.08 -14.27 16.13
C GLY A 82 9.66 -13.10 15.32
N GLY A 83 9.00 -11.94 15.30
CA GLY A 83 9.44 -10.81 14.47
C GLY A 83 10.88 -10.38 14.81
N GLN A 84 11.71 -10.18 13.79
CA GLN A 84 13.09 -9.68 13.92
C GLN A 84 13.31 -8.48 12.98
N VAL A 85 14.22 -7.59 13.36
CA VAL A 85 14.64 -6.46 12.50
C VAL A 85 15.15 -7.00 11.17
N THR A 86 14.73 -6.37 10.08
CA THR A 86 15.11 -6.78 8.72
C THR A 86 16.55 -6.35 8.44
N TYR A 87 17.15 -6.85 7.37
CA TYR A 87 18.39 -6.27 6.88
C TYR A 87 18.11 -5.07 5.97
N VAL A 88 19.07 -4.14 5.88
CA VAL A 88 19.09 -3.09 4.86
C VAL A 88 18.79 -3.70 3.47
N HIS A 89 17.78 -3.12 2.81
CA HIS A 89 17.25 -3.49 1.49
C HIS A 89 16.66 -4.91 1.37
N GLN A 90 16.34 -5.61 2.47
CA GLN A 90 15.81 -6.98 2.40
C GLN A 90 14.51 -7.08 1.59
N TYR A 91 13.62 -6.10 1.75
CA TYR A 91 12.32 -6.00 1.08
C TYR A 91 12.33 -4.77 0.16
N PRO A 92 12.78 -4.91 -1.10
CA PRO A 92 13.12 -3.79 -1.96
C PRO A 92 11.92 -2.95 -2.43
N TRP A 93 10.72 -3.51 -2.40
CA TRP A 93 9.49 -2.82 -2.78
C TRP A 93 8.91 -1.92 -1.68
N MET A 94 9.47 -1.96 -0.46
CA MET A 94 8.95 -1.16 0.66
C MET A 94 9.12 0.33 0.39
N ALA A 95 8.04 1.07 0.59
CA ALA A 95 8.01 2.50 0.45
C ALA A 95 7.32 3.16 1.65
N LEU A 96 7.70 4.41 1.91
CA LEU A 96 7.09 5.25 2.93
C LEU A 96 6.35 6.40 2.26
N LEU A 97 5.16 6.71 2.76
CA LEU A 97 4.48 7.95 2.43
C LEU A 97 4.87 9.02 3.45
N MET A 98 5.32 10.14 2.91
CA MET A 98 5.82 11.29 3.65
C MET A 98 4.87 12.45 3.41
N TYR A 99 4.29 13.01 4.46
CA TYR A 99 3.48 14.22 4.41
C TYR A 99 4.25 15.39 5.02
N LYS A 100 4.52 16.44 4.23
CA LYS A 100 5.36 17.59 4.66
C LYS A 100 6.67 17.13 5.31
N LYS A 101 7.35 16.16 4.68
CA LYS A 101 8.62 15.54 5.12
C LYS A 101 8.54 14.68 6.40
N ARG A 102 7.33 14.28 6.84
CA ARG A 102 7.15 13.36 7.97
C ARG A 102 6.48 12.08 7.52
N PHE A 103 7.01 10.94 7.97
CA PHE A 103 6.38 9.64 7.75
C PHE A 103 4.96 9.64 8.34
N TYR A 104 4.01 9.04 7.62
CA TYR A 104 2.67 8.80 8.16
C TYR A 104 2.05 7.47 7.72
N CYS A 105 2.39 6.93 6.55
CA CYS A 105 1.84 5.67 6.02
C CYS A 105 2.90 4.83 5.32
N GLY A 106 2.64 3.53 5.19
CA GLY A 106 3.42 2.61 4.35
C GLY A 106 2.85 2.50 2.93
N ALA A 107 3.67 2.03 1.99
CA ALA A 107 3.27 1.73 0.63
C ALA A 107 4.20 0.69 -0.01
N THR A 108 3.83 0.20 -1.19
CA THR A 108 4.56 -0.83 -1.93
C THR A 108 4.76 -0.43 -3.38
N LEU A 109 6.00 -0.45 -3.88
CA LEU A 109 6.29 -0.31 -5.30
C LEU A 109 5.72 -1.52 -6.07
N ILE A 110 4.89 -1.28 -7.08
CA ILE A 110 4.34 -2.36 -7.92
C ILE A 110 4.87 -2.33 -9.35
N ASN A 111 5.42 -1.19 -9.78
CA ASN A 111 6.28 -1.05 -10.95
C ASN A 111 7.09 0.28 -10.85
N ASN A 112 7.83 0.66 -11.90
CA ASN A 112 8.73 1.81 -11.92
C ASN A 112 8.03 3.16 -11.76
N LEU A 113 6.70 3.20 -11.84
CA LEU A 113 5.89 4.43 -11.90
C LEU A 113 4.74 4.46 -10.89
N TYR A 114 4.41 3.31 -10.29
CA TYR A 114 3.20 3.11 -9.51
C TYR A 114 3.50 2.47 -8.16
N VAL A 115 2.82 3.00 -7.16
CA VAL A 115 2.94 2.61 -5.76
C VAL A 115 1.54 2.32 -5.22
N LEU A 116 1.37 1.18 -4.57
CA LEU A 116 0.13 0.75 -3.94
C LEU A 116 0.12 1.12 -2.46
N THR A 117 -1.01 1.61 -1.96
CA THR A 117 -1.22 1.94 -0.55
C THR A 117 -2.70 1.78 -0.18
N ALA A 118 -3.06 2.15 1.03
CA ALA A 118 -4.43 2.18 1.50
C ALA A 118 -5.14 3.49 1.08
N ALA A 119 -6.45 3.47 0.87
CA ALA A 119 -7.23 4.66 0.54
C ALA A 119 -7.19 5.69 1.67
N HIS A 120 -7.30 5.26 2.93
CA HIS A 120 -7.23 6.15 4.08
C HIS A 120 -5.90 6.92 4.18
N CYS A 121 -4.83 6.41 3.56
CA CYS A 121 -3.53 7.08 3.49
C CYS A 121 -3.50 8.26 2.50
N VAL A 122 -4.48 8.39 1.61
CA VAL A 122 -4.54 9.48 0.62
C VAL A 122 -5.87 10.25 0.65
N HIS A 123 -6.89 9.68 1.29
CA HIS A 123 -8.22 10.27 1.41
C HIS A 123 -8.16 11.64 2.09
N GLN A 124 -8.63 12.68 1.40
CA GLN A 124 -8.60 14.09 1.84
C GLN A 124 -7.19 14.70 2.02
N PHE A 125 -6.13 14.07 1.48
CA PHE A 125 -4.80 14.66 1.43
C PHE A 125 -4.59 15.51 0.17
N ASP A 126 -3.70 16.51 0.24
CA ASP A 126 -3.19 17.21 -0.95
C ASP A 126 -1.90 16.54 -1.44
N LYS A 127 -1.90 16.06 -2.69
CA LYS A 127 -0.73 15.45 -3.33
C LYS A 127 0.52 16.31 -3.29
N LYS A 128 0.38 17.65 -3.29
CA LYS A 128 1.52 18.59 -3.24
C LYS A 128 2.35 18.47 -1.97
N HIS A 129 1.77 17.86 -0.94
CA HIS A 129 2.42 17.64 0.34
C HIS A 129 2.86 16.19 0.56
N ILE A 130 2.56 15.28 -0.38
CA ILE A 130 2.94 13.87 -0.31
C ILE A 130 4.20 13.63 -1.17
N SER A 131 5.20 12.96 -0.60
CA SER A 131 6.26 12.28 -1.34
C SER A 131 6.32 10.81 -0.96
N VAL A 132 6.81 9.98 -1.88
CA VAL A 132 7.09 8.56 -1.64
C VAL A 132 8.59 8.40 -1.45
N ARG A 133 8.99 7.86 -0.31
CA ARG A 133 10.39 7.57 0.02
C ARG A 133 10.70 6.09 -0.15
N PHE A 134 11.81 5.80 -0.79
CA PHE A 134 12.32 4.45 -1.02
C PHE A 134 13.66 4.24 -0.33
N LEU A 135 14.02 2.97 -0.13
CA LEU A 135 15.28 2.51 0.47
C LEU A 135 15.53 2.99 1.92
N GLU A 136 14.50 3.46 2.62
CA GLU A 136 14.61 3.74 4.06
C GLU A 136 14.64 2.43 4.86
N HIS A 137 15.62 2.29 5.75
CA HIS A 137 15.76 1.12 6.62
C HIS A 137 15.43 1.43 8.08
N ASP A 138 16.09 2.44 8.64
CA ASP A 138 15.91 2.89 10.02
C ASP A 138 15.44 4.34 10.05
N ARG A 139 14.22 4.55 10.53
CA ARG A 139 13.61 5.89 10.62
C ARG A 139 14.10 6.70 11.81
N SER A 140 14.84 6.09 12.74
CA SER A 140 15.37 6.74 13.93
C SER A 140 16.74 7.39 13.69
N THR A 141 17.41 7.04 12.61
CA THR A 141 18.72 7.55 12.23
C THR A 141 18.69 8.12 10.80
N ALA A 142 19.47 9.18 10.55
CA ALA A 142 19.49 9.82 9.24
C ALA A 142 20.58 9.28 8.29
N ASN A 143 21.44 8.36 8.78
CA ASN A 143 22.72 8.05 8.14
C ASN A 143 22.91 6.57 7.78
N GLU A 144 21.93 5.69 8.03
CA GLU A 144 22.13 4.25 7.83
C GLU A 144 21.82 3.78 6.39
N SER A 145 20.91 4.46 5.68
CA SER A 145 20.55 4.14 4.30
C SER A 145 20.40 5.40 3.44
N GLU A 146 20.95 5.37 2.22
CA GLU A 146 20.70 6.38 1.19
C GLU A 146 19.28 6.21 0.63
N HIS A 147 18.32 6.84 1.30
CA HIS A 147 16.96 6.93 0.81
C HIS A 147 16.83 8.02 -0.25
N PHE A 148 15.79 7.92 -1.08
CA PHE A 148 15.40 8.99 -1.98
C PHE A 148 13.88 9.15 -2.03
N ASP A 149 13.45 10.36 -2.33
CA ASP A 149 12.04 10.71 -2.44
C ASP A 149 11.63 10.85 -3.92
N ARG A 150 10.36 10.53 -4.21
CA ARG A 150 9.67 10.81 -5.47
C ARG A 150 8.40 11.60 -5.19
N LYS A 151 8.15 12.62 -5.99
CA LYS A 151 6.90 13.39 -5.92
C LYS A 151 5.74 12.59 -6.50
N VAL A 152 4.54 12.94 -6.04
CA VAL A 152 3.29 12.33 -6.51
C VAL A 152 2.71 13.15 -7.66
N LYS A 153 2.58 12.52 -8.84
CA LYS A 153 1.91 13.12 -10.00
C LYS A 153 0.40 13.19 -9.77
N TRP A 154 -0.18 12.09 -9.31
CA TRP A 154 -1.58 11.97 -8.89
C TRP A 154 -1.76 10.69 -8.05
N PHE A 155 -2.87 10.59 -7.34
CA PHE A 155 -3.31 9.36 -6.70
C PHE A 155 -4.83 9.20 -6.90
N THR A 156 -5.31 7.98 -6.70
CA THR A 156 -6.74 7.65 -6.72
C THR A 156 -7.02 6.59 -5.67
N GLU A 157 -8.11 6.76 -4.95
CA GLU A 157 -8.70 5.72 -4.11
C GLU A 157 -9.68 4.87 -4.93
N GLN A 158 -10.03 3.70 -4.41
CA GLN A 158 -11.13 2.91 -4.95
C GLN A 158 -12.43 3.71 -4.77
N LYS A 159 -13.32 3.67 -5.77
CA LYS A 159 -14.50 4.57 -5.87
C LYS A 159 -15.52 4.38 -4.73
N ASP A 160 -15.62 3.17 -4.22
CA ASP A 160 -16.51 2.73 -3.14
C ASP A 160 -15.76 2.64 -1.79
N TYR A 161 -14.63 3.33 -1.66
CA TYR A 161 -13.96 3.47 -0.36
C TYR A 161 -14.90 4.14 0.64
N ASN A 162 -15.12 3.48 1.77
CA ASN A 162 -15.94 3.98 2.85
C ASN A 162 -15.05 4.36 4.04
N SER A 163 -14.95 5.65 4.37
CA SER A 163 -14.09 6.11 5.46
C SER A 163 -14.59 5.75 6.86
N ASP A 164 -15.87 5.38 7.02
CA ASP A 164 -16.42 4.97 8.31
C ASP A 164 -16.14 3.49 8.57
N THR A 165 -16.31 2.63 7.57
CA THR A 165 -16.12 1.17 7.70
C THR A 165 -14.74 0.67 7.29
N HIS A 166 -13.97 1.47 6.54
CA HIS A 166 -12.72 1.09 5.86
C HIS A 166 -12.91 0.00 4.79
N ASP A 167 -14.13 -0.17 4.27
CA ASP A 167 -14.36 -1.02 3.11
C ASP A 167 -13.68 -0.41 1.87
N ASN A 168 -13.11 -1.27 1.03
CA ASN A 168 -12.35 -0.90 -0.18
C ASN A 168 -11.17 0.06 0.08
N ASP A 169 -10.47 -0.13 1.20
CA ASP A 169 -9.32 0.67 1.61
C ASP A 169 -8.04 0.40 0.79
N ILE A 170 -8.08 0.78 -0.48
CA ILE A 170 -6.98 0.64 -1.42
C ILE A 170 -6.87 1.87 -2.32
N ALA A 171 -5.65 2.31 -2.55
CA ALA A 171 -5.34 3.43 -3.43
C ALA A 171 -4.07 3.18 -4.24
N LEU A 172 -4.01 3.84 -5.39
CA LEU A 172 -2.87 3.86 -6.26
C LEU A 172 -2.28 5.27 -6.32
N ILE A 173 -0.96 5.34 -6.21
CA ILE A 173 -0.16 6.54 -6.39
C ILE A 173 0.65 6.40 -7.68
N ARG A 174 0.60 7.43 -8.53
CA ARG A 174 1.46 7.61 -9.69
C ARG A 174 2.57 8.60 -9.37
N LEU A 175 3.83 8.19 -9.53
CA LEU A 175 5.01 9.03 -9.31
C LEU A 175 5.21 10.08 -10.42
N GLU A 176 5.89 11.20 -10.15
CA GLU A 176 6.27 12.14 -11.23
C GLU A 176 7.37 11.56 -12.14
N GLU A 177 8.30 10.79 -11.56
CA GLU A 177 9.48 10.25 -12.24
C GLU A 177 9.64 8.74 -11.97
N GLU A 178 10.31 8.06 -12.91
CA GLU A 178 10.62 6.64 -12.79
C GLU A 178 11.56 6.32 -11.63
N VAL A 179 11.28 5.18 -11.01
CA VAL A 179 12.22 4.48 -10.15
C VAL A 179 13.04 3.55 -11.03
N LYS A 180 14.37 3.70 -10.99
CA LYS A 180 15.27 2.76 -11.65
C LYS A 180 15.36 1.50 -10.81
N TYR A 181 15.27 0.36 -11.48
CA TYR A 181 15.51 -0.92 -10.83
C TYR A 181 17.00 -1.23 -10.80
N ASP A 182 17.42 -1.85 -9.70
CA ASP A 182 18.76 -2.35 -9.47
C ASP A 182 18.73 -3.47 -8.42
N ASP A 183 19.89 -3.85 -7.88
CA ASP A 183 20.00 -4.92 -6.89
C ASP A 183 19.28 -4.57 -5.57
N VAL A 184 19.09 -3.28 -5.25
CA VAL A 184 18.48 -2.82 -4.00
C VAL A 184 17.02 -2.40 -4.17
N MET A 185 16.59 -2.14 -5.40
CA MET A 185 15.28 -1.59 -5.72
C MET A 185 14.59 -2.39 -6.85
N ARG A 186 13.44 -2.99 -6.52
CA ARG A 186 12.56 -3.68 -7.46
C ARG A 186 11.17 -3.88 -6.83
N PRO A 187 10.12 -4.07 -7.65
CA PRO A 187 8.81 -4.47 -7.14
C PRO A 187 8.80 -5.90 -6.57
#